data_AF-R8HAZ0-F1
#
_entry.id   AF-R8HAZ0-F1
#
_cell.length_a   1.000
_cell.length_b   1.000
_cell.length_c   1.000
_cell.angle_alpha   90.00
_cell.angle_beta   90.00
_cell.angle_gamma   90.00
#
_symmetry.space_group_name_H-M   'P 1'
#
loop_
_entity.id
_entity.type
_entity.pdbx_description
1 polymer ?
#
loop_
_entity_poly.entity_id
_entity_poly.type
_entity_poly.pdbx_seq_one_letter_code
_entity_poly.pdbx_strand_id
1 'polypeptide(L)'
;MNTNKNQFIQFIYEEGILKFGNFKLKSGRNSPYFFNFGSFDDSVKLAKLGESYASSIIENKIEFDVIFGPAYKGIPISLSASMALFYKHGLRVNYAFNRKEAKDHGEGGNIVGTSLKGRKVLAVDDVITSGRTIKETKEIIEREGGELSAFLVALDREEKALDSQLSALEEASKNYGVEIYAVAKISDVMSYMEKEHGKTYVHLSKIQDYLNLYGSKSLTTH
;
A
#
# COMPACT_ATOMS: atom_id res chain seq x y z
N MET A 1 -14.42 -14.58 -6.75
CA MET A 1 -13.35 -13.97 -5.95
C MET A 1 -12.16 -13.74 -6.86
N ASN A 2 -11.49 -12.60 -6.72
CA ASN A 2 -10.34 -12.23 -7.55
C ASN A 2 -9.12 -13.10 -7.20
N THR A 3 -8.67 -13.92 -8.16
CA THR A 3 -7.60 -14.94 -7.97
C THR A 3 -6.29 -14.32 -7.50
N ASN A 4 -5.92 -13.14 -8.01
CA ASN A 4 -4.64 -12.50 -7.70
C ASN A 4 -4.59 -11.96 -6.26
N LYS A 5 -5.70 -11.38 -5.79
CA LYS A 5 -5.82 -10.93 -4.40
C LYS A 5 -5.67 -12.10 -3.40
N ASN A 6 -6.33 -13.22 -3.68
CA ASN A 6 -6.22 -14.41 -2.82
C ASN A 6 -4.79 -14.98 -2.81
N GLN A 7 -4.10 -14.98 -3.95
CA GLN A 7 -2.69 -15.38 -4.03
C GLN A 7 -1.78 -14.46 -3.20
N PHE A 8 -2.00 -13.15 -3.25
CA PHE A 8 -1.25 -12.21 -2.42
C PHE A 8 -1.48 -12.46 -0.92
N ILE A 9 -2.73 -12.67 -0.49
CA ILE A 9 -3.08 -12.95 0.90
C ILE A 9 -2.42 -14.23 1.40
N GLN A 10 -2.54 -15.31 0.63
CA GLN A 10 -1.88 -16.58 0.92
C GLN A 10 -0.37 -16.38 1.06
N PHE A 11 0.25 -15.68 0.10
CA PHE A 11 1.67 -15.41 0.10
C PHE A 11 2.14 -14.61 1.32
N ILE A 12 1.47 -13.51 1.69
CA ILE A 12 1.88 -12.72 2.85
C ILE A 12 1.68 -13.46 4.17
N TYR A 13 0.75 -14.41 4.21
CA TYR A 13 0.50 -15.27 5.36
C TYR A 13 1.58 -16.35 5.49
N GLU A 14 1.81 -17.14 4.43
CA GLU A 14 2.75 -18.27 4.42
C GLU A 14 4.21 -17.82 4.64
N GLU A 15 4.61 -16.69 4.06
CA GLU A 15 5.97 -16.15 4.20
C GLU A 15 6.19 -15.37 5.51
N GLY A 16 5.19 -15.30 6.39
CA GLY A 16 5.28 -14.55 7.64
C GLY A 16 5.53 -13.05 7.44
N ILE A 17 5.10 -12.50 6.30
CA ILE A 17 5.11 -11.05 6.02
C ILE A 17 4.05 -10.39 6.90
N LEU A 18 2.87 -11.00 7.00
CA LEU A 18 1.88 -10.66 8.02
C LEU A 18 2.18 -11.45 9.29
N LYS A 19 2.62 -10.76 10.33
CA LYS A 19 2.94 -11.35 11.64
C LYS A 19 1.79 -11.18 12.60
N PHE A 20 1.57 -12.17 13.46
CA PHE A 20 0.60 -12.10 14.54
C PHE A 20 1.31 -12.11 15.91
N GLY A 21 0.81 -11.33 16.86
CA GLY A 21 1.52 -11.09 18.12
C GLY A 21 0.97 -9.88 18.86
N ASN A 22 1.84 -9.11 19.52
CA ASN A 22 1.50 -7.83 20.14
C ASN A 22 2.50 -6.77 19.67
N PHE A 23 2.04 -5.83 18.87
CA PHE A 23 2.89 -4.84 18.20
C PHE A 23 2.45 -3.43 18.53
N LYS A 24 3.37 -2.61 19.05
CA LYS A 24 3.13 -1.18 19.25
C LYS A 24 3.32 -0.43 17.93
N LEU A 25 2.23 0.10 17.38
CA LEU A 25 2.25 0.88 16.13
C LEU A 25 2.79 2.29 16.36
N LYS A 26 3.15 2.99 15.27
CA LYS A 26 3.53 4.41 15.30
C LYS A 26 2.43 5.31 15.88
N SER A 27 1.17 4.91 15.75
CA SER A 27 0.01 5.57 16.35
C SER A 27 -0.09 5.40 17.87
N GLY A 28 0.76 4.55 18.47
CA GLY A 28 0.70 4.17 19.88
C GLY A 28 -0.26 3.01 20.18
N ARG A 29 -1.07 2.58 19.21
CA ARG A 29 -2.00 1.44 19.35
C ARG A 29 -1.24 0.11 19.49
N ASN A 30 -1.76 -0.79 20.30
CA ASN A 30 -1.29 -2.17 20.39
C ASN A 30 -2.09 -3.04 19.42
N SER A 31 -1.45 -3.45 18.33
CA SER A 31 -2.08 -4.24 17.27
C SER A 31 -1.76 -5.73 17.44
N PRO A 32 -2.74 -6.63 17.21
CA PRO A 32 -2.51 -8.07 17.26
C PRO A 32 -1.79 -8.61 16.01
N TYR A 33 -1.55 -7.74 15.02
CA TYR A 33 -0.87 -8.07 13.78
C TYR A 33 0.05 -6.93 13.31
N PHE A 34 1.04 -7.28 12.50
CA PHE A 34 1.96 -6.33 11.90
C PHE A 34 2.34 -6.75 10.50
N PHE A 35 2.20 -5.82 9.55
CA PHE A 35 2.65 -6.02 8.18
C PHE A 35 4.13 -5.67 8.09
N ASN A 36 4.98 -6.69 8.07
CA ASN A 36 6.42 -6.53 8.07
C ASN A 36 6.97 -6.38 6.65
N PHE A 37 6.95 -5.16 6.11
CA PHE A 37 7.56 -4.90 4.80
C PHE A 37 9.04 -5.28 4.71
N GLY A 38 9.77 -5.27 5.84
CA GLY A 38 11.16 -5.72 5.86
C GLY A 38 11.36 -7.20 5.50
N SER A 39 10.29 -8.01 5.50
CA SER A 39 10.32 -9.41 5.04
C SER A 39 10.36 -9.54 3.51
N PHE A 40 10.22 -8.46 2.72
CA PHE A 40 10.46 -8.48 1.27
C PHE A 40 11.97 -8.36 0.98
N ASP A 41 12.72 -9.35 1.44
CA ASP A 41 14.19 -9.34 1.53
C ASP A 41 14.90 -10.23 0.51
N ASP A 42 14.15 -10.87 -0.38
CA ASP A 42 14.69 -11.66 -1.49
C ASP A 42 13.95 -11.42 -2.82
N SER A 43 14.57 -11.90 -3.90
CA SER A 43 14.07 -11.71 -5.26
C SER A 43 12.69 -12.34 -5.53
N VAL A 44 12.38 -13.48 -4.89
CA VAL A 44 11.11 -14.18 -5.09
C VAL A 44 9.99 -13.39 -4.43
N LYS A 45 10.20 -12.95 -3.20
CA LYS A 45 9.22 -12.15 -2.47
C LYS A 45 9.00 -10.79 -3.13
N LEU A 46 10.07 -10.14 -3.61
CA LEU A 46 9.98 -8.88 -4.34
C LEU A 46 9.26 -9.03 -5.69
N ALA A 47 9.51 -10.12 -6.41
CA ALA A 47 8.79 -10.41 -7.67
C ALA A 47 7.29 -10.60 -7.42
N LYS A 48 6.90 -11.42 -6.43
CA LYS A 48 5.50 -11.62 -6.04
C LYS A 48 4.82 -10.33 -5.58
N LEU A 49 5.55 -9.47 -4.87
CA LEU A 49 5.07 -8.13 -4.49
C LEU A 49 4.74 -7.29 -5.74
N GLY A 50 5.69 -7.20 -6.69
CA GLY A 50 5.48 -6.48 -7.95
C GLY A 50 4.30 -7.01 -8.76
N GLU A 51 4.17 -8.34 -8.87
CA GLU A 51 3.04 -8.99 -9.55
C GLU A 51 1.69 -8.65 -8.90
N SER A 52 1.66 -8.54 -7.57
CA SER A 52 0.43 -8.23 -6.83
C SER A 52 -0.01 -6.78 -7.06
N TYR A 53 0.93 -5.83 -7.07
CA TYR A 53 0.63 -4.43 -7.42
C TYR A 53 0.22 -4.29 -8.88
N ALA A 54 0.94 -4.93 -9.81
CA ALA A 54 0.61 -4.91 -11.23
C ALA A 54 -0.80 -5.45 -11.49
N SER A 55 -1.16 -6.57 -10.86
CA SER A 55 -2.50 -7.15 -10.97
C SER A 55 -3.58 -6.18 -10.47
N SER A 56 -3.36 -5.56 -9.29
CA SER A 56 -4.29 -4.58 -8.74
C SER A 56 -4.43 -3.34 -9.65
N ILE A 57 -3.35 -2.89 -10.27
CA ILE A 57 -3.38 -1.78 -11.23
C ILE A 57 -4.27 -2.10 -12.44
N ILE A 58 -4.10 -3.29 -13.02
CA ILE A 58 -4.85 -3.74 -14.20
C ILE A 58 -6.33 -3.94 -13.87
N GLU A 59 -6.62 -4.61 -12.75
CA GLU A 59 -7.99 -4.95 -12.34
C GLU A 59 -8.84 -3.72 -12.02
N ASN A 60 -8.23 -2.74 -11.35
CA ASN A 60 -8.88 -1.47 -11.05
C ASN A 60 -8.82 -0.48 -12.22
N LYS A 61 -8.16 -0.83 -13.34
CA LYS A 61 -7.99 0.02 -14.53
C LYS A 61 -7.43 1.40 -14.18
N ILE A 62 -6.43 1.43 -13.30
CA ILE A 62 -5.86 2.69 -12.80
C ILE A 62 -5.11 3.37 -13.94
N GLU A 63 -5.50 4.61 -14.27
CA GLU A 63 -4.84 5.42 -15.29
C GLU A 63 -3.71 6.28 -14.71
N PHE A 64 -2.52 6.18 -15.30
CA PHE A 64 -1.32 6.94 -14.90
C PHE A 64 -0.27 6.92 -16.02
N ASP A 65 0.66 7.88 -15.96
CA ASP A 65 1.82 7.97 -16.86
C ASP A 65 3.11 7.46 -16.19
N VAL A 66 3.22 7.63 -14.87
CA VAL A 66 4.40 7.27 -14.07
C VAL A 66 3.98 6.64 -12.74
N ILE A 67 4.64 5.55 -12.34
CA ILE A 67 4.55 5.02 -10.98
C ILE A 67 5.59 5.71 -10.09
N PHE A 68 5.14 6.31 -9.00
CA PHE A 68 5.98 7.00 -8.04
C PHE A 68 6.07 6.24 -6.72
N GLY A 69 7.29 5.94 -6.29
CA GLY A 69 7.56 5.28 -5.00
C GLY A 69 8.17 6.25 -3.98
N PRO A 70 7.44 6.75 -2.97
CA PRO A 70 8.04 7.57 -1.93
C PRO A 70 9.13 6.83 -1.16
N ALA A 71 10.23 7.52 -0.86
CA ALA A 71 11.33 6.93 -0.10
C ALA A 71 10.91 6.55 1.34
N TYR A 72 11.25 5.37 1.86
CA TYR A 72 12.15 4.36 1.27
C TYR A 72 11.43 3.13 0.71
N LYS A 73 10.28 2.75 1.30
CA LYS A 73 9.60 1.50 0.98
C LYS A 73 8.88 1.52 -0.36
N GLY A 74 8.41 2.69 -0.79
CA GLY A 74 7.81 2.87 -2.11
C GLY A 74 8.79 2.59 -3.26
N ILE A 75 10.11 2.73 -3.04
CA ILE A 75 11.14 2.53 -4.07
C ILE A 75 11.14 1.08 -4.62
N PRO A 76 11.36 0.03 -3.80
CA PRO A 76 11.30 -1.34 -4.31
C PRO A 76 9.90 -1.70 -4.83
N ILE A 77 8.83 -1.11 -4.30
CA ILE A 77 7.46 -1.34 -4.78
C ILE A 77 7.29 -0.80 -6.21
N SER A 78 7.64 0.46 -6.46
CA SER A 78 7.47 1.09 -7.78
C SER A 78 8.32 0.39 -8.84
N LEU A 79 9.56 0.04 -8.50
CA LEU A 79 10.45 -0.72 -9.38
C LEU A 79 9.88 -2.09 -9.72
N SER A 80 9.56 -2.91 -8.71
CA SER A 80 9.03 -4.27 -8.93
C SER A 80 7.68 -4.28 -9.66
N ALA A 81 6.77 -3.36 -9.34
CA ALA A 81 5.50 -3.21 -10.02
C ALA A 81 5.68 -2.82 -11.49
N SER A 82 6.58 -1.87 -11.79
CA SER A 82 6.88 -1.46 -13.18
C SER A 82 7.44 -2.63 -14.00
N MET A 83 8.32 -3.45 -13.41
CA MET A 83 8.86 -4.64 -14.04
C MET A 83 7.78 -5.69 -14.29
N ALA A 84 6.90 -5.93 -13.31
CA ALA A 84 5.80 -6.89 -13.44
C ALA A 84 4.78 -6.47 -14.50
N LEU A 85 4.45 -5.18 -14.60
CA LEU A 85 3.59 -4.63 -15.66
C LEU A 85 4.18 -4.90 -17.05
N PHE A 86 5.49 -4.77 -17.21
CA PHE A 86 6.15 -5.11 -18.47
C PHE A 86 6.15 -6.62 -18.73
N TYR A 87 6.68 -7.43 -17.82
CA TYR A 87 6.88 -8.86 -18.07
C TYR A 87 5.60 -9.69 -18.12
N LYS A 88 4.54 -9.29 -17.39
CA LYS A 88 3.27 -10.04 -17.33
C LYS A 88 2.21 -9.49 -18.25
N HIS A 89 2.23 -8.18 -18.51
CA HIS A 89 1.16 -7.50 -19.25
C HIS A 89 1.66 -6.77 -20.51
N GLY A 90 2.97 -6.78 -20.80
CA GLY A 90 3.54 -6.12 -21.97
C GLY A 90 3.48 -4.59 -21.90
N LEU A 91 3.18 -4.02 -20.72
CA LEU A 91 3.01 -2.58 -20.55
C LEU A 91 4.34 -1.93 -20.21
N ARG A 92 4.82 -1.06 -21.10
CA ARG A 92 5.95 -0.19 -20.80
C ARG A 92 5.51 0.91 -19.85
N VAL A 93 6.10 0.93 -18.66
CA VAL A 93 5.75 1.87 -17.60
C VAL A 93 6.99 2.63 -17.16
N ASN A 94 6.82 3.95 -17.01
CA ASN A 94 7.84 4.82 -16.43
C ASN A 94 7.74 4.78 -14.90
N TYR A 95 8.86 4.89 -14.21
CA TYR A 95 8.89 4.98 -12.76
C TYR A 95 9.67 6.22 -12.29
N ALA A 96 9.38 6.65 -11.07
CA ALA A 96 10.12 7.68 -10.36
C ALA A 96 10.10 7.42 -8.84
N PHE A 97 11.02 8.02 -8.12
CA PHE A 97 11.00 8.07 -6.65
C PHE A 97 11.74 9.30 -6.14
N ASN A 98 11.42 9.76 -4.93
CA ASN A 98 12.16 10.87 -4.32
C ASN A 98 13.36 10.39 -3.49
N ARG A 99 14.29 11.31 -3.23
CA ARG A 99 15.29 11.19 -2.16
C ARG A 99 14.75 11.83 -0.88
N LYS A 100 15.23 11.37 0.28
CA LYS A 100 14.94 12.03 1.56
C LYS A 100 15.70 13.35 1.73
N GLU A 101 16.90 13.43 1.14
CA GLU A 101 17.75 14.61 1.19
C GLU A 101 18.13 14.99 -0.24
N ALA A 102 18.09 16.30 -0.53
CA ALA A 102 18.56 16.82 -1.81
C ALA A 102 20.06 16.58 -1.94
N LYS A 103 20.54 16.33 -3.16
CA LYS A 103 21.98 16.37 -3.42
C LYS A 103 22.36 17.78 -3.88
N ASP A 104 23.39 18.34 -3.27
CA ASP A 104 23.96 19.64 -3.64
C ASP A 104 24.84 19.60 -4.91
N HIS A 105 25.16 18.40 -5.43
CA HIS A 105 26.02 18.21 -6.61
C HIS A 105 25.50 17.09 -7.56
N GLY A 106 25.60 17.28 -8.88
CA GLY A 106 25.13 16.35 -9.94
C GLY A 106 23.96 16.92 -10.77
N GLU A 107 23.09 16.05 -11.33
CA GLU A 107 21.85 16.45 -12.05
C GLU A 107 20.86 17.29 -11.20
N GLY A 108 21.14 17.48 -9.90
CA GLY A 108 20.31 18.27 -8.98
C GLY A 108 18.95 17.62 -8.69
N GLY A 109 18.18 18.25 -7.80
CA GLY A 109 16.79 17.86 -7.53
C GLY A 109 16.59 16.66 -6.60
N ASN A 110 15.32 16.39 -6.32
CA ASN A 110 14.87 15.38 -5.36
C ASN A 110 14.29 14.12 -6.02
N ILE A 111 14.11 14.10 -7.34
CA ILE A 111 13.49 13.00 -8.07
C ILE A 111 14.53 12.18 -8.83
N VAL A 112 14.40 10.86 -8.76
CA VAL A 112 15.17 9.90 -9.55
C VAL A 112 14.20 9.17 -10.47
N GLY A 113 14.59 8.99 -11.73
CA GLY A 113 13.76 8.34 -12.76
C GLY A 113 13.08 9.37 -13.65
N THR A 114 11.85 9.09 -14.05
CA THR A 114 11.11 9.92 -15.00
C THR A 114 10.67 11.24 -14.36
N SER A 115 10.82 12.36 -15.08
CA SER A 115 10.29 13.65 -14.64
C SER A 115 8.78 13.57 -14.38
N LEU A 116 8.29 14.22 -13.31
CA LEU A 116 6.86 14.23 -12.98
C LEU A 116 6.07 15.33 -13.72
N LYS A 117 6.77 16.30 -14.34
CA LYS A 117 6.15 17.48 -14.94
C LYS A 117 5.14 17.13 -16.03
N GLY A 118 3.90 17.56 -15.85
CA GLY A 118 2.78 17.38 -16.78
C GLY A 118 2.26 15.95 -16.87
N ARG A 119 2.52 15.11 -15.86
CA ARG A 119 2.16 13.69 -15.87
C ARG A 119 1.18 13.35 -14.75
N LYS A 120 0.29 12.39 -15.03
CA LYS A 120 -0.52 11.70 -14.02
C LYS A 120 0.33 10.65 -13.30
N VAL A 121 0.35 10.71 -11.99
CA VAL A 121 1.24 9.91 -11.16
C VAL A 121 0.44 8.98 -10.26
N LEU A 122 0.70 7.68 -10.39
CA LEU A 122 0.25 6.66 -9.43
C LEU A 122 1.31 6.54 -8.34
N ALA A 123 0.97 6.90 -7.11
CA ALA A 123 1.86 6.67 -5.97
C ALA A 123 1.64 5.27 -5.36
N VAL A 124 2.72 4.60 -4.95
CA VAL A 124 2.66 3.25 -4.35
C VAL A 124 3.43 3.17 -3.03
N ASP A 125 2.84 2.57 -1.99
CA ASP A 125 3.50 2.36 -0.69
C ASP A 125 3.02 1.08 0.00
N ASP A 126 3.64 0.67 1.12
CA ASP A 126 3.31 -0.60 1.78
C ASP A 126 1.96 -0.57 2.52
N VAL A 127 1.85 0.24 3.56
CA VAL A 127 0.65 0.40 4.38
C VAL A 127 0.53 1.86 4.80
N ILE A 128 -0.69 2.38 4.80
CA ILE A 128 -0.95 3.72 5.31
C ILE A 128 -1.50 3.62 6.73
N THR A 129 -0.74 4.16 7.68
CA THR A 129 -1.17 4.30 9.08
C THR A 129 -1.77 5.67 9.38
N SER A 130 -1.49 6.67 8.55
CA SER A 130 -2.05 8.02 8.65
C SER A 130 -2.02 8.71 7.29
N GLY A 131 -2.94 9.65 7.04
CA GLY A 131 -2.97 10.42 5.80
C GLY A 131 -1.75 11.32 5.55
N ARG A 132 -0.80 11.38 6.48
CA ARG A 132 0.42 12.20 6.37
C ARG A 132 1.28 11.79 5.19
N THR A 133 1.51 10.49 4.98
CA THR A 133 2.33 10.03 3.85
C THR A 133 1.71 10.39 2.51
N ILE A 134 0.37 10.30 2.39
CA ILE A 134 -0.34 10.72 1.16
C ILE A 134 -0.15 12.21 0.95
N LYS A 135 -0.33 13.04 1.99
CA LYS A 135 -0.14 14.48 1.92
C LYS A 135 1.27 14.84 1.47
N GLU A 136 2.29 14.29 2.12
CA GLU A 136 3.70 14.54 1.79
C GLU A 136 4.01 14.10 0.36
N THR A 137 3.48 12.96 -0.08
CA THR A 137 3.66 12.46 -1.45
C THR A 137 3.00 13.37 -2.48
N LYS A 138 1.77 13.82 -2.23
CA LYS A 138 1.04 14.77 -3.08
C LYS A 138 1.83 16.07 -3.22
N GLU A 139 2.29 16.64 -2.10
CA GLU A 139 3.08 17.88 -2.09
C GLU A 139 4.39 17.75 -2.88
N ILE A 140 5.07 16.60 -2.84
CA ILE A 140 6.26 16.34 -3.65
C ILE A 140 5.90 16.28 -5.14
N ILE A 141 4.87 15.51 -5.50
CA ILE A 141 4.46 15.33 -6.89
C ILE A 141 4.04 16.66 -7.52
N GLU A 142 3.20 17.44 -6.82
CA GLU A 142 2.69 18.73 -7.29
C GLU A 142 3.81 19.78 -7.42
N ARG A 143 4.77 19.78 -6.49
CA ARG A 143 5.95 20.67 -6.55
C ARG A 143 6.83 20.40 -7.77
N GLU A 144 6.91 19.14 -8.19
CA GLU A 144 7.65 18.71 -9.38
C GLU A 144 6.80 18.82 -10.66
N GLY A 145 5.60 19.39 -10.55
CA GLY A 145 4.68 19.69 -11.66
C GLY A 145 3.86 18.49 -12.15
N GLY A 146 3.77 17.42 -11.37
CA GLY A 146 2.90 16.27 -11.64
C GLY A 146 1.54 16.39 -10.97
N GLU A 147 0.63 15.49 -11.33
CA GLU A 147 -0.70 15.34 -10.74
C GLU A 147 -0.78 13.97 -10.06
N LEU A 148 -1.05 13.91 -8.76
CA LEU A 148 -1.31 12.65 -8.08
C LEU A 148 -2.70 12.13 -8.47
N SER A 149 -2.77 11.13 -9.36
CA SER A 149 -4.03 10.58 -9.86
C SER A 149 -4.64 9.55 -8.92
N ALA A 150 -3.79 8.68 -8.37
CA ALA A 150 -4.22 7.63 -7.45
C ALA A 150 -3.08 7.21 -6.51
N PHE A 151 -3.46 6.55 -5.43
CA PHE A 151 -2.55 5.92 -4.48
C PHE A 151 -2.88 4.43 -4.34
N LEU A 152 -1.88 3.55 -4.35
CA LEU A 152 -2.08 2.11 -4.18
C LEU A 152 -1.19 1.56 -3.06
N VAL A 153 -1.79 0.82 -2.12
CA VAL A 153 -1.07 0.18 -1.02
C VAL A 153 -1.17 -1.35 -1.04
N ALA A 154 -0.26 -2.03 -0.35
CA ALA A 154 -0.27 -3.48 -0.23
C ALA A 154 -1.46 -3.95 0.63
N LEU A 155 -1.63 -3.31 1.80
CA LEU A 155 -2.65 -3.71 2.76
C LEU A 155 -3.39 -2.49 3.33
N ASP A 156 -4.70 -2.45 3.10
CA ASP A 156 -5.60 -1.60 3.88
C ASP A 156 -5.87 -2.26 5.23
N ARG A 157 -5.52 -1.57 6.30
CA ARG A 157 -5.71 -2.02 7.68
C ARG A 157 -7.15 -1.82 8.16
N GLU A 158 -7.96 -1.08 7.41
CA GLU A 158 -9.35 -0.72 7.70
C GLU A 158 -9.51 -0.13 9.11
N GLU A 159 -8.49 0.60 9.55
CA GLU A 159 -8.46 1.28 10.85
C GLU A 159 -8.83 2.74 10.70
N LYS A 160 -9.61 3.25 11.67
CA LYS A 160 -9.91 4.67 11.81
C LYS A 160 -8.63 5.48 12.04
N ALA A 161 -8.57 6.70 11.51
CA ALA A 161 -7.49 7.63 11.83
C ALA A 161 -7.51 8.02 13.32
N LEU A 162 -6.46 8.70 13.81
CA LEU A 162 -6.35 9.02 15.26
C LEU A 162 -7.52 9.88 15.76
N ASP A 163 -7.93 10.88 14.97
CA ASP A 163 -8.91 11.89 15.36
C ASP A 163 -10.18 11.84 14.48
N SER A 164 -10.44 10.71 13.81
CA SER A 164 -11.55 10.55 12.87
C SER A 164 -12.23 9.19 13.03
N GLN A 165 -13.49 9.10 12.59
CA GLN A 165 -14.24 7.84 12.44
C GLN A 165 -14.04 7.20 11.06
N LEU A 166 -13.45 7.94 10.12
CA LEU A 166 -13.05 7.46 8.81
C LEU A 166 -11.72 6.72 8.91
N SER A 167 -11.48 5.78 8.00
CA SER A 167 -10.17 5.18 7.84
C SER A 167 -9.14 6.22 7.41
N ALA A 168 -7.86 5.95 7.65
CA ALA A 168 -6.80 6.83 7.15
C ALA A 168 -6.84 7.00 5.62
N LEU A 169 -7.31 5.99 4.88
CA LEU A 169 -7.50 6.05 3.45
C LEU A 169 -8.72 6.90 3.09
N GLU A 170 -9.87 6.66 3.72
CA GLU A 170 -11.11 7.42 3.46
C GLU A 170 -10.93 8.92 3.73
N GLU A 171 -10.30 9.25 4.86
CA GLU A 171 -9.99 10.63 5.22
C GLU A 171 -9.05 11.28 4.20
N ALA A 172 -7.99 10.58 3.79
CA ALA A 172 -7.04 11.11 2.82
C ALA A 172 -7.67 11.27 1.42
N SER A 173 -8.51 10.32 0.99
CA SER A 173 -9.24 10.43 -0.26
C SER A 173 -10.15 11.66 -0.26
N LYS A 174 -10.91 11.87 0.82
CA LYS A 174 -11.79 13.03 0.98
C LYS A 174 -11.02 14.36 1.04
N ASN A 175 -9.92 14.40 1.80
CA ASN A 175 -9.19 15.64 2.05
C ASN A 175 -8.34 16.07 0.85
N TYR A 176 -7.87 15.12 0.04
CA TYR A 176 -6.92 15.40 -1.05
C TYR A 176 -7.50 15.17 -2.45
N GLY A 177 -8.72 14.64 -2.56
CA GLY A 177 -9.38 14.35 -3.83
C GLY A 177 -8.65 13.27 -4.62
N VAL A 178 -8.05 12.29 -3.94
CA VAL A 178 -7.23 11.23 -4.54
C VAL A 178 -7.94 9.90 -4.39
N GLU A 179 -7.99 9.11 -5.46
CA GLU A 179 -8.48 7.74 -5.38
C GLU A 179 -7.43 6.84 -4.71
N ILE A 180 -7.87 6.01 -3.76
CA ILE A 180 -6.96 5.14 -3.02
C ILE A 180 -7.42 3.69 -3.13
N TYR A 181 -6.47 2.85 -3.52
CA TYR A 181 -6.64 1.43 -3.75
C TYR A 181 -5.76 0.63 -2.79
N ALA A 182 -6.14 -0.63 -2.57
CA ALA A 182 -5.33 -1.58 -1.82
C ALA A 182 -5.33 -2.94 -2.52
N VAL A 183 -4.18 -3.59 -2.58
CA VAL A 183 -4.04 -4.96 -3.13
C VAL A 183 -4.90 -5.92 -2.30
N ALA A 184 -4.86 -5.80 -0.97
CA ALA A 184 -5.73 -6.53 -0.06
C ALA A 184 -6.19 -5.66 1.11
N LYS A 185 -7.26 -6.10 1.77
CA LYS A 185 -7.76 -5.52 3.02
C LYS A 185 -7.58 -6.50 4.18
N ILE A 186 -7.56 -6.01 5.41
CA ILE A 186 -7.51 -6.89 6.59
C ILE A 186 -8.75 -7.81 6.67
N SER A 187 -9.92 -7.35 6.24
CA SER A 187 -11.12 -8.19 6.11
C SER A 187 -10.95 -9.35 5.12
N ASP A 188 -10.20 -9.14 4.03
CA ASP A 188 -9.87 -10.21 3.09
C ASP A 188 -8.95 -11.26 3.73
N VAL A 189 -7.96 -10.81 4.51
CA VAL A 189 -7.06 -11.69 5.28
C VAL A 189 -7.84 -12.49 6.32
N MET A 190 -8.75 -11.86 7.05
CA MET A 190 -9.61 -12.55 8.02
C MET A 190 -10.48 -13.60 7.33
N SER A 191 -11.06 -13.28 6.17
CA SER A 191 -11.85 -14.24 5.39
C SER A 191 -11.02 -15.45 4.95
N TYR A 192 -9.77 -15.23 4.55
CA TYR A 192 -8.83 -16.30 4.22
C TYR A 192 -8.49 -17.16 5.45
N MET A 193 -8.13 -16.54 6.57
CA MET A 193 -7.80 -17.25 7.81
C MET A 193 -8.98 -18.08 8.34
N GLU A 194 -10.21 -17.57 8.25
CA GLU A 194 -11.41 -18.31 8.64
C GLU A 194 -11.62 -19.54 7.77
N LYS A 195 -11.39 -19.42 6.46
CA LYS A 195 -11.51 -20.53 5.53
C LYS A 195 -10.45 -21.62 5.80
N GLU A 196 -9.20 -21.24 6.06
CA GLU A 196 -8.09 -22.19 6.23
C GLU A 196 -8.03 -22.81 7.63
N HIS A 197 -8.42 -22.08 8.67
CA HIS A 197 -8.23 -22.49 10.07
C HIS A 197 -9.53 -22.59 10.89
N GLY A 198 -10.66 -22.16 10.31
CA GLY A 198 -11.95 -22.12 10.98
C GLY A 198 -12.15 -20.88 11.87
N LYS A 199 -13.40 -20.64 12.23
CA LYS A 199 -13.85 -19.47 13.02
C LYS A 199 -13.21 -19.34 14.41
N THR A 200 -12.73 -20.45 14.98
CA THR A 200 -12.14 -20.50 16.32
C THR A 200 -10.65 -20.18 16.34
N TYR A 201 -10.07 -19.81 15.20
CA TYR A 201 -8.64 -19.46 15.14
C TYR A 201 -8.34 -18.21 15.97
N VAL A 202 -7.43 -18.33 16.93
CA VAL A 202 -7.16 -17.29 17.95
C VAL A 202 -6.74 -15.94 17.37
N HIS A 203 -6.11 -15.93 16.20
CA HIS A 203 -5.70 -14.69 15.55
C HIS A 203 -6.88 -13.95 14.91
N LEU A 204 -7.93 -14.65 14.47
CA LEU A 204 -9.16 -14.03 13.99
C LEU A 204 -9.85 -13.24 15.10
N SER A 205 -10.06 -13.86 16.26
CA SER A 205 -10.74 -13.21 17.38
C SER A 205 -9.98 -11.97 17.85
N LYS A 206 -8.65 -12.06 17.95
CA LYS A 206 -7.81 -10.91 18.33
C LYS A 206 -7.90 -9.75 17.33
N ILE A 207 -7.91 -10.04 16.03
CA ILE A 207 -8.07 -9.00 15.00
C ILE A 207 -9.47 -8.40 15.06
N GLN A 208 -10.51 -9.23 15.25
CA GLN A 208 -11.88 -8.75 15.40
C GLN A 208 -12.01 -7.82 16.61
N ASP A 209 -11.48 -8.20 17.77
CA ASP A 209 -11.49 -7.36 18.98
C ASP A 209 -10.78 -6.02 18.74
N TYR A 210 -9.65 -6.05 18.02
CA TYR A 210 -8.92 -4.85 17.65
C TYR A 210 -9.72 -3.95 16.69
N LEU A 211 -10.39 -4.52 15.69
CA LEU A 211 -11.23 -3.78 14.74
C LEU A 211 -12.53 -3.28 15.39
N ASN A 212 -13.05 -3.93 16.42
CA ASN A 212 -14.17 -3.39 17.20
C ASN A 212 -13.79 -2.08 17.91
N LEU A 213 -12.53 -1.94 18.33
CA LEU A 213 -12.02 -0.73 18.98
C LEU A 213 -11.57 0.34 17.98
N TYR A 214 -10.93 -0.08 16.89
CA TYR A 214 -10.17 0.80 15.99
C TYR A 214 -10.57 0.71 14.51
N GLY A 215 -11.52 -0.13 14.14
CA GLY A 215 -12.01 -0.25 12.77
C GLY A 215 -12.71 1.02 12.29
N SER A 216 -12.63 1.31 10.99
CA SER A 216 -13.37 2.42 10.37
C SER A 216 -14.86 2.10 10.25
N LYS A 217 -15.69 3.15 10.14
CA LYS A 217 -17.15 3.03 10.09
C LYS A 217 -17.66 2.16 8.93
N SER A 218 -16.90 2.08 7.83
CA SER A 218 -17.16 1.22 6.67
C SER A 218 -17.19 -0.28 6.98
N LEU A 219 -16.54 -0.74 8.05
CA LEU A 219 -16.60 -2.13 8.52
C LEU A 219 -17.81 -2.41 9.42
N THR A 220 -18.41 -1.40 10.02
CA THR A 220 -19.50 -1.54 11.02
C THR A 220 -20.91 -1.58 10.43
N THR A 221 -21.02 -1.46 9.10
CA THR A 221 -22.29 -1.57 8.36
C THR A 221 -22.35 -2.88 7.58
N HIS A 222 -22.37 -4.01 8.30
CA HIS A 222 -22.88 -5.29 7.82
C HIS A 222 -23.59 -6.01 8.96
#